data_AF-U1QLS5-F1
#
_entry.id   AF-U1QLS5-F1
#
_cell.length_a   1.000
_cell.length_b   1.000
_cell.length_c   1.000
_cell.angle_alpha   90.00
_cell.angle_beta   90.00
_cell.angle_gamma   90.00
#
_symmetry.space_group_name_H-M   'P 1'
#
loop_
_entity.id
_entity.type
_entity.pdbx_description
1 polymer ?
#
loop_
_entity_poly.entity_id
_entity_poly.type
_entity_poly.pdbx_seq_one_letter_code
_entity_poly.pdbx_strand_id
1 'polypeptide(L)'
;MVYRFFRDLVIIIFIMRILTEKEKFSARLKLALSAMAMQNLKTSEIATKFNLQHPNESVTQQAVHKWLNGLAIPSMDKIETLSKWLSVKPEWLRYGVGDNEKMTMLDEVLLKMIIGLSEQQKSALITFISSFQNKA
;
A
#
# COMPACT_ATOMS: atom_id res chain seq x y z
N MET A 1 -5.75 15.11 -14.57
CA MET A 1 -5.75 13.67 -14.18
C MET A 1 -4.81 13.40 -13.01
N VAL A 2 -3.60 13.99 -13.01
CA VAL A 2 -2.58 13.73 -11.98
C VAL A 2 -2.86 14.42 -10.63
N TYR A 3 -3.46 15.61 -10.60
CA TYR A 3 -3.89 16.27 -9.36
C TYR A 3 -4.85 15.43 -8.51
N ARG A 4 -5.69 14.60 -9.15
CA ARG A 4 -6.58 13.67 -8.44
C ARG A 4 -5.77 12.56 -7.79
N PHE A 5 -4.85 11.94 -8.52
CA PHE A 5 -3.94 10.92 -7.97
C PHE A 5 -3.06 11.45 -6.83
N PHE A 6 -2.46 12.64 -6.96
CA PHE A 6 -1.62 13.24 -5.93
C PHE A 6 -2.41 13.69 -4.70
N ARG A 7 -3.59 14.29 -4.90
CA ARG A 7 -4.50 14.63 -3.80
C ARG A 7 -5.00 13.38 -3.10
N ASP A 8 -5.35 12.34 -3.85
CA ASP A 8 -5.79 11.06 -3.29
C ASP A 8 -4.63 10.39 -2.53
N LEU A 9 -3.39 10.47 -3.01
CA LEU A 9 -2.19 9.99 -2.29
C LEU A 9 -1.95 10.74 -0.97
N VAL A 10 -2.06 12.06 -0.99
CA VAL A 10 -1.87 12.92 0.20
C VAL A 10 -3.01 12.72 1.21
N ILE A 11 -4.25 12.60 0.72
CA ILE A 11 -5.41 12.24 1.54
C ILE A 11 -5.21 10.84 2.12
N ILE A 12 -4.70 9.88 1.35
CA ILE A 12 -4.40 8.53 1.85
C ILE A 12 -3.35 8.59 2.96
N ILE A 13 -2.27 9.35 2.81
CA ILE A 13 -1.23 9.52 3.85
C ILE A 13 -1.82 10.13 5.12
N PHE A 14 -2.65 11.18 4.99
CA PHE A 14 -3.26 11.83 6.15
C PHE A 14 -4.35 10.98 6.82
N ILE A 15 -5.19 10.31 6.03
CA ILE A 15 -6.19 9.35 6.52
C ILE A 15 -5.49 8.16 7.19
N MET A 16 -4.39 7.65 6.64
CA MET A 16 -3.62 6.57 7.26
C MET A 16 -3.16 6.90 8.67
N ARG A 17 -2.97 8.18 9.05
CA ARG A 17 -2.63 8.57 10.44
C ARG A 17 -3.79 8.41 11.45
N ILE A 18 -5.05 8.37 11.00
CA ILE A 18 -6.24 8.23 11.87
C ILE A 18 -6.89 6.85 11.81
N LEU A 19 -6.47 6.00 10.86
CA LEU A 19 -6.99 4.66 10.66
C LEU A 19 -6.45 3.67 11.71
N THR A 20 -7.25 2.67 12.04
CA THR A 20 -6.80 1.52 12.82
C THR A 20 -5.79 0.69 12.02
N GLU A 21 -4.96 -0.11 12.70
CA GLU A 21 -3.99 -1.01 12.05
C GLU A 21 -4.63 -1.92 10.99
N LYS A 22 -5.87 -2.36 11.22
CA LYS A 22 -6.61 -3.21 10.29
C LYS A 22 -6.98 -2.46 9.02
N GLU A 23 -7.40 -1.20 9.14
CA GLU A 23 -7.73 -0.34 8.02
C GLU A 23 -6.47 0.08 7.25
N LYS A 24 -5.37 0.37 7.94
CA LYS A 24 -4.05 0.61 7.29
C LYS A 24 -3.60 -0.61 6.49
N PHE A 25 -3.74 -1.81 7.05
CA PHE A 25 -3.44 -3.06 6.34
C PHE A 25 -4.32 -3.20 5.08
N SER A 26 -5.63 -2.99 5.22
CA SER A 26 -6.58 -3.02 4.10
C SER A 26 -6.18 -2.05 2.98
N ALA A 27 -5.83 -0.80 3.33
CA ALA A 27 -5.40 0.21 2.37
C ALA A 27 -4.17 -0.24 1.58
N ARG A 28 -3.16 -0.80 2.26
CA ARG A 28 -1.93 -1.31 1.63
C ARG A 28 -2.19 -2.53 0.76
N LEU A 29 -3.05 -3.44 1.21
CA LEU A 29 -3.46 -4.60 0.41
C LEU A 29 -4.17 -4.17 -0.88
N LYS A 30 -5.11 -3.22 -0.80
CA LYS A 30 -5.79 -2.65 -1.97
C LYS A 30 -4.82 -1.94 -2.91
N LEU A 31 -3.86 -1.20 -2.35
CA LEU A 31 -2.81 -0.53 -3.12
C LEU A 31 -1.96 -1.55 -3.89
N ALA A 32 -1.50 -2.61 -3.23
CA ALA A 32 -0.71 -3.67 -3.84
C ALA A 32 -1.50 -4.43 -4.94
N LEU A 33 -2.80 -4.69 -4.73
CA LEU A 33 -3.67 -5.25 -5.77
C LEU A 33 -3.81 -4.29 -6.97
N SER A 34 -3.96 -2.99 -6.71
CA SER A 34 -4.08 -1.98 -7.76
C SER A 34 -2.79 -1.83 -8.57
N ALA A 35 -1.62 -1.92 -7.92
CA ALA A 35 -0.31 -1.88 -8.59
C ALA A 35 -0.13 -3.05 -9.57
N MET A 36 -0.78 -4.19 -9.31
CA MET A 36 -0.80 -5.37 -10.19
C MET A 36 -1.99 -5.39 -11.16
N ALA A 37 -2.76 -4.29 -11.29
CA ALA A 37 -3.99 -4.20 -12.08
C ALA A 37 -5.09 -5.22 -11.69
N MET A 38 -5.14 -5.62 -10.42
CA MET A 38 -6.07 -6.61 -9.85
C MET A 38 -7.17 -6.00 -8.96
N GLN A 39 -7.36 -4.68 -8.97
CA GLN A 39 -8.30 -3.97 -8.10
C GLN A 39 -9.78 -4.33 -8.32
N ASN A 40 -10.12 -4.86 -9.50
CA ASN A 40 -11.48 -5.24 -9.86
C ASN A 40 -11.81 -6.72 -9.57
N LEU A 41 -10.85 -7.51 -9.07
CA LEU A 41 -11.09 -8.91 -8.73
C LEU A 41 -12.09 -9.04 -7.58
N LYS A 42 -13.01 -10.00 -7.71
CA LYS A 42 -13.92 -10.36 -6.63
C LYS A 42 -13.15 -11.03 -5.49
N THR A 43 -13.70 -10.94 -4.27
CA THR A 43 -13.13 -11.60 -3.09
C THR A 43 -12.97 -13.10 -3.27
N SER A 44 -13.83 -13.76 -4.05
CA SER A 44 -13.72 -15.18 -4.39
C SER A 44 -12.54 -15.47 -5.31
N GLU A 45 -12.30 -14.63 -6.32
CA GLU A 45 -11.18 -14.78 -7.25
C GLU A 45 -9.83 -14.56 -6.55
N ILE A 46 -9.77 -13.58 -5.65
CA ILE A 46 -8.59 -13.33 -4.80
C ILE A 46 -8.34 -14.53 -3.89
N ALA A 47 -9.37 -15.09 -3.26
CA ALA A 47 -9.24 -16.29 -2.41
C ALA A 47 -8.71 -17.48 -3.21
N THR A 48 -9.25 -17.74 -4.40
CA THR A 48 -8.77 -18.81 -5.29
C THR A 48 -7.30 -18.61 -5.66
N LYS A 49 -6.92 -17.40 -6.12
CA LYS A 49 -5.53 -17.11 -6.52
C LYS A 49 -4.56 -17.19 -5.34
N PHE A 50 -4.99 -16.78 -4.15
CA PHE A 50 -4.21 -16.93 -2.92
C PHE A 50 -4.01 -18.41 -2.58
N ASN A 51 -5.08 -19.21 -2.56
CA ASN A 51 -5.04 -20.62 -2.17
C ASN A 51 -4.14 -21.46 -3.10
N LEU A 52 -4.06 -21.11 -4.39
CA LEU A 52 -3.14 -21.75 -5.33
C LEU A 52 -1.66 -21.53 -4.99
N GLN A 53 -1.34 -20.51 -4.19
CA GLN A 53 0.03 -20.13 -3.84
C GLN A 53 0.36 -20.44 -2.37
N HIS A 54 -0.66 -20.74 -1.55
CA HIS A 54 -0.50 -20.95 -0.12
C HIS A 54 -0.40 -22.46 0.20
N PRO A 55 0.70 -22.93 0.80
CA PRO A 55 0.88 -24.36 1.08
C PRO A 55 0.05 -24.85 2.29
N ASN A 56 -0.42 -23.95 3.14
CA ASN A 56 -1.12 -24.30 4.38
C ASN A 56 -2.66 -24.14 4.24
N GLU A 57 -3.34 -23.82 5.33
CA GLU A 57 -4.79 -23.68 5.40
C GLU A 57 -5.34 -22.69 4.35
N SER A 58 -6.25 -23.20 3.52
CA SER A 58 -6.97 -22.39 2.54
C SER A 58 -7.79 -21.29 3.21
N VAL A 59 -7.88 -20.14 2.55
CA VAL A 59 -8.71 -19.03 3.01
C VAL A 59 -10.03 -18.97 2.25
N THR A 60 -11.06 -18.54 2.96
CA THR A 60 -12.40 -18.35 2.40
C THR A 60 -12.53 -16.97 1.75
N GLN A 61 -13.51 -16.82 0.86
CA GLN A 61 -13.93 -15.52 0.34
C GLN A 61 -14.24 -14.52 1.47
N GLN A 62 -14.83 -14.99 2.57
CA GLN A 62 -15.16 -14.15 3.73
C GLN A 62 -13.90 -13.65 4.45
N ALA A 63 -12.85 -14.46 4.52
CA ALA A 63 -11.57 -14.02 5.08
C ALA A 63 -10.98 -12.87 4.24
N VAL A 64 -10.95 -13.02 2.91
CA VAL A 64 -10.50 -11.96 2.00
C VAL A 64 -11.36 -10.71 2.11
N HIS A 65 -12.68 -10.85 2.22
CA HIS A 65 -13.57 -9.71 2.46
C HIS A 65 -13.20 -8.97 3.75
N LYS A 66 -12.93 -9.68 4.85
CA LYS A 66 -12.50 -9.06 6.11
C LYS A 66 -11.18 -8.30 5.96
N TRP A 67 -10.24 -8.84 5.20
CA TRP A 67 -8.95 -8.18 4.93
C TRP A 67 -9.12 -6.90 4.14
N LEU A 68 -9.86 -6.94 3.03
CA LEU A 68 -10.10 -5.78 2.16
C LEU A 68 -11.01 -4.72 2.79
N ASN A 69 -11.74 -5.03 3.85
CA ASN A 69 -12.59 -4.06 4.55
C ASN A 69 -12.03 -3.63 5.91
N GLY A 70 -10.77 -3.98 6.22
CA GLY A 70 -10.13 -3.55 7.46
C GLY A 70 -10.77 -4.16 8.71
N LEU A 71 -11.42 -5.32 8.59
CA LEU A 71 -12.08 -6.01 9.69
C LEU A 71 -11.14 -7.00 10.39
N ALA A 72 -10.12 -7.49 9.68
CA ALA A 72 -9.12 -8.42 10.20
C ALA A 72 -7.76 -8.25 9.51
N ILE A 73 -6.69 -8.59 10.23
CA ILE A 73 -5.35 -8.77 9.68
C ILE A 73 -5.06 -10.28 9.67
N PRO A 74 -4.59 -10.85 8.54
CA PRO A 74 -4.21 -12.25 8.48
C PRO A 74 -3.02 -12.59 9.38
N SER A 75 -2.81 -13.89 9.60
CA SER A 75 -1.60 -14.43 10.23
C SER A 75 -0.36 -14.18 9.36
N MET A 76 0.83 -14.25 9.95
CA MET A 76 2.08 -13.89 9.26
C MET A 76 2.38 -14.78 8.04
N ASP A 77 2.10 -16.08 8.11
CA ASP A 77 2.24 -17.03 6.98
C ASP A 77 1.41 -16.60 5.75
N LYS A 78 0.20 -16.07 5.99
CA LYS A 78 -0.68 -15.56 4.93
C LYS A 78 -0.19 -14.23 4.38
N ILE A 79 0.38 -13.37 5.24
CA ILE A 79 1.01 -12.12 4.81
C ILE A 79 2.20 -12.41 3.91
N GLU A 80 3.08 -13.34 4.28
CA GLU A 80 4.23 -13.74 3.44
C GLU A 80 3.77 -14.22 2.06
N THR A 81 2.71 -15.02 2.01
CA THR A 81 2.15 -15.50 0.74
C THR A 81 1.57 -14.35 -0.09
N LEU A 82 0.80 -13.44 0.51
CA LEU A 82 0.28 -12.24 -0.17
C LEU A 82 1.43 -11.36 -0.68
N SER A 83 2.46 -11.15 0.13
CA SER A 83 3.60 -10.33 -0.20
C SER A 83 4.40 -10.89 -1.36
N LYS A 84 4.63 -12.20 -1.38
CA LYS A 84 5.26 -12.89 -2.51
C LYS A 84 4.42 -12.76 -3.77
N TRP A 85 3.11 -12.99 -3.66
CA TRP A 85 2.20 -12.90 -4.80
C TRP A 85 2.14 -11.48 -5.40
N LEU A 86 2.11 -10.47 -4.54
CA LEU A 86 1.96 -9.06 -4.92
C LEU A 86 3.30 -8.34 -5.12
N SER A 87 4.42 -9.05 -5.02
CA SER A 87 5.79 -8.51 -5.16
C SER A 87 6.08 -7.31 -4.25
N VAL A 88 5.65 -7.38 -2.98
CA VAL A 88 5.91 -6.36 -1.94
C VAL A 88 6.57 -6.98 -0.72
N LYS A 89 7.23 -6.16 0.12
CA LYS A 89 7.81 -6.63 1.39
C LYS A 89 6.71 -7.01 2.41
N PRO A 90 6.85 -8.10 3.18
CA PRO A 90 5.88 -8.50 4.21
C PRO A 90 5.76 -7.48 5.34
N GLU A 91 6.87 -6.86 5.74
CA GLU A 91 6.89 -5.80 6.76
C GLU A 91 6.13 -4.57 6.26
N TRP A 92 6.31 -4.21 4.99
CA TRP A 92 5.57 -3.12 4.37
C TRP A 92 4.07 -3.43 4.31
N LEU A 93 3.69 -4.66 3.95
CA LEU A 93 2.28 -5.04 3.87
C LEU A 93 1.62 -5.08 5.27
N ARG A 94 2.36 -5.51 6.30
CA ARG A 94 1.86 -5.64 7.69
C ARG A 94 1.91 -4.35 8.50
N TYR A 95 3.02 -3.63 8.48
CA TYR A 95 3.26 -2.43 9.31
C TYR A 95 3.40 -1.12 8.51
N GLY A 96 3.85 -1.19 7.27
CA GLY A 96 3.93 -0.03 6.38
C GLY A 96 5.35 0.48 6.34
N VAL A 97 5.54 1.68 5.80
CA VAL A 97 6.77 2.44 6.05
C VAL A 97 6.60 3.01 7.46
N GLY A 98 7.55 2.72 8.35
CA GLY A 98 7.31 2.69 9.79
C GLY A 98 6.62 3.94 10.35
N ASP A 99 5.45 3.75 10.98
CA ASP A 99 4.86 4.74 11.89
C ASP A 99 5.77 5.07 13.10
N ASN A 100 6.85 4.28 13.29
CA ASN A 100 7.87 4.50 14.31
C ASN A 100 8.97 5.49 13.90
N GLU A 101 9.09 5.83 12.61
CA GLU A 101 9.82 7.03 12.23
C GLU A 101 8.89 8.19 12.48
N LYS A 102 9.08 8.85 13.63
CA LYS A 102 8.45 10.16 13.87
C LYS A 102 8.71 10.99 12.63
N MET A 103 7.64 11.28 11.89
CA MET A 103 7.62 12.25 10.81
C MET A 103 8.45 13.45 11.28
N THR A 104 9.63 13.61 10.70
CA THR A 104 10.52 14.67 11.13
C THR A 104 9.87 15.99 10.74
N MET A 105 10.23 17.08 11.39
CA MET A 105 9.83 18.42 10.93
C MET A 105 10.18 18.61 9.45
N LEU A 106 11.26 17.97 8.98
CA LEU A 106 11.64 17.96 7.58
C LEU A 106 10.58 17.27 6.72
N ASP A 107 10.10 16.08 7.10
CA ASP A 107 9.10 15.32 6.35
C ASP A 107 7.77 16.06 6.24
N GLU A 108 7.32 16.72 7.31
CA GLU A 108 6.09 17.53 7.29
C GLU A 108 6.22 18.75 6.38
N VAL A 109 7.37 19.42 6.40
CA VAL A 109 7.67 20.56 5.54
C VAL A 109 7.79 20.11 4.07
N LEU A 110 8.46 18.98 3.82
CA LEU A 110 8.63 18.40 2.50
C LEU A 110 7.27 18.05 1.88
N LEU A 111 6.37 17.41 2.64
CA LEU A 111 5.02 17.11 2.17
C LEU A 111 4.25 18.37 1.78
N LYS A 112 4.28 19.42 2.61
CA LYS A 112 3.61 20.69 2.30
C LYS A 112 4.13 21.31 1.00
N MET A 113 5.46 21.29 0.82
CA MET A 113 6.08 21.80 -0.41
C MET A 113 5.67 20.98 -1.63
N ILE A 114 5.72 19.64 -1.54
CA ILE A 114 5.36 18.74 -2.63
C ILE A 114 3.89 18.87 -3.03
N ILE A 115 2.98 19.07 -2.07
CA ILE A 115 1.55 19.29 -2.35
C ILE A 115 1.34 20.52 -3.24
N GLY A 116 2.06 21.60 -2.97
CA GLY A 116 1.96 22.87 -3.69
C GLY A 116 2.60 22.87 -5.09
N LEU A 117 3.36 21.84 -5.47
CA LEU A 117 4.03 21.78 -6.77
C LEU A 117 3.06 21.51 -7.93
N SER A 118 3.37 22.11 -9.09
CA SER A 118 2.73 21.80 -10.36
C SER A 118 3.08 20.39 -10.86
N GLU A 119 2.32 19.87 -11.82
CA GLU A 119 2.55 18.54 -12.38
C GLU A 119 3.92 18.40 -13.05
N GLN A 120 4.36 19.46 -13.74
CA GLN A 120 5.68 19.49 -14.35
C GLN A 120 6.79 19.47 -13.30
N GLN A 121 6.61 20.20 -12.19
CA GLN A 121 7.58 20.24 -11.08
C GLN A 121 7.65 18.90 -10.35
N LYS A 122 6.52 18.23 -10.12
CA LYS A 122 6.47 16.88 -9.53
C LYS A 122 7.19 15.86 -10.43
N SER A 123 6.97 15.91 -11.74
CA SER A 123 7.65 15.05 -12.71
C SER A 123 9.16 15.27 -12.73
N ALA A 124 9.61 16.53 -12.72
CA ALA A 124 11.03 16.86 -12.63
C ALA A 124 11.66 16.38 -11.30
N LEU A 125 10.95 16.55 -10.18
CA LEU A 125 11.39 16.08 -8.87
C LEU A 125 11.53 14.55 -8.82
N ILE A 126 10.55 13.80 -9.35
CA ILE A 126 10.61 12.34 -9.44
C ILE A 126 11.81 11.90 -10.29
N THR A 127 12.03 12.55 -11.43
CA THR A 127 13.16 12.25 -12.33
C THR A 127 14.50 12.49 -11.62
N PHE A 128 14.61 13.62 -10.92
CA PHE A 128 15.79 13.99 -10.16
C PHE A 128 16.07 13.01 -9.01
N ILE A 129 15.07 12.68 -8.18
CA ILE A 129 15.21 11.72 -7.08
C ILE A 129 15.61 10.34 -7.61
N SER A 130 14.97 9.88 -8.69
CA SER A 130 15.27 8.59 -9.32
C SER A 130 16.70 8.51 -9.85
N SER A 131 17.31 9.64 -10.23
CA SER A 131 18.70 9.69 -10.68
C SER A 131 19.71 9.36 -9.57
N PHE A 132 19.35 9.58 -8.30
CA PHE A 132 20.19 9.18 -7.16
C PHE A 132 20.09 7.68 -6.84
N GLN A 133 18.98 7.04 -7.18
CA GLN A 133 18.76 5.61 -6.90
C GLN A 133 19.32 4.69 -8.00
N ASN A 134 19.64 5.23 -9.18
CA ASN A 134 20.17 4.49 -10.33
C ASN A 134 21.71 4.52 -10.47
N LYS A 135 22.42 4.98 -9.43
CA LYS A 135 23.89 4.87 -9.34
C LYS A 135 24.27 3.77 -8.35
N ALA A 136 24.27 2.53 -8.85
CA ALA A 136 25.09 1.41 -8.40
C ALA A 136 25.34 0.49 -9.60
#